data_AF-A0A5C7XTS6-F1
#
_entry.id   AF-A0A5C7XTS6-F1
#
_cell.length_a   1.000
_cell.length_b   1.000
_cell.length_c   1.000
_cell.angle_alpha   90.00
_cell.angle_beta   90.00
_cell.angle_gamma   90.00
#
_symmetry.space_group_name_H-M   'P 1'
#
loop_
_entity.id
_entity.type
_entity.pdbx_description
1 polymer ?
#
loop_
_entity_poly.entity_id
_entity_poly.type
_entity_poly.pdbx_seq_one_letter_code
_entity_poly.pdbx_strand_id
1 'polypeptide(L)'
;MLSVRLGRISRVLYNLSEWDSAPKKLVIDGRPVRLDGYRIQPIDTIEILGLDGDRLTLMVVPTRTGPSDAHDAMMSAAQSKGAVSVSDLLTASPRERERRNLAATALDRWESEGGT
;
A
#
# COMPACT_ATOMS: atom_id res chain seq x y z
N MET A 1 -8.41 -0.02 9.48
CA MET A 1 -9.27 -1.05 8.86
C MET A 1 -9.52 -0.67 7.41
N LEU A 2 -8.94 -1.41 6.46
CA LEU A 2 -8.98 -1.12 5.02
C LEU A 2 -10.39 -1.29 4.40
N SER A 3 -11.26 -2.02 5.10
CA SER A 3 -12.56 -2.49 4.58
C SER A 3 -13.68 -1.43 4.49
N VAL A 4 -13.44 -0.17 4.89
CA VAL A 4 -14.52 0.84 5.04
C VAL A 4 -14.47 1.95 3.97
N ARG A 5 -13.50 1.96 3.04
CA ARG A 5 -13.25 3.15 2.20
C ARG A 5 -13.56 3.03 0.70
N LEU A 6 -13.63 1.84 0.12
CA LEU A 6 -13.62 1.72 -1.35
C LEU A 6 -14.96 1.42 -2.03
N GLY A 7 -16.01 1.17 -1.26
CA GLY A 7 -17.29 0.71 -1.82
C GLY A 7 -17.12 -0.54 -2.69
N ARG A 8 -17.82 -0.60 -3.82
CA ARG A 8 -17.75 -1.72 -4.77
C ARG A 8 -16.52 -1.58 -5.67
N ILE A 9 -15.71 -2.63 -5.76
CA ILE A 9 -14.51 -2.63 -6.62
C ILE A 9 -14.91 -2.82 -8.09
N SER A 10 -14.35 -1.98 -8.97
CA SER A 10 -14.59 -2.02 -10.42
C SER A 10 -13.36 -2.47 -11.20
N ARG A 11 -12.16 -2.10 -10.72
CA ARG A 11 -10.89 -2.34 -11.42
C ARG A 11 -9.74 -2.55 -10.44
N VAL A 12 -8.81 -3.40 -10.86
CA VAL A 12 -7.49 -3.58 -10.26
C VAL A 12 -6.43 -3.28 -11.32
N LEU A 13 -5.49 -2.42 -10.96
CA LEU A 13 -4.39 -1.94 -11.78
C LEU A 13 -3.07 -2.47 -11.23
N TYR A 14 -2.20 -2.95 -12.11
CA TYR A 14 -0.92 -3.57 -11.73
C TYR A 14 0.17 -3.33 -12.79
N ASN A 15 1.44 -3.51 -12.40
CA ASN A 15 2.56 -3.44 -13.33
C ASN A 15 2.71 -4.76 -14.13
N LEU A 16 2.61 -4.69 -15.46
CA LEU A 16 2.76 -5.85 -16.36
C LEU A 16 4.13 -6.53 -16.32
N SER A 17 5.15 -5.84 -15.80
CA SER A 17 6.52 -6.33 -15.73
C SER A 17 6.76 -7.19 -14.48
N GLU A 18 5.81 -7.19 -13.53
CA GLU A 18 5.95 -7.86 -12.23
C GLU A 18 4.94 -8.97 -12.00
N TRP A 19 3.79 -8.89 -12.68
CA TRP A 19 2.73 -9.87 -12.54
C TRP A 19 2.66 -10.73 -13.79
N ASP A 20 2.55 -12.03 -13.58
CA ASP A 20 2.22 -12.98 -14.64
C ASP A 20 0.90 -12.63 -15.33
N SER A 21 0.68 -13.22 -16.50
CA SER A 21 -0.54 -12.97 -17.27
C SER A 21 -1.79 -13.26 -16.44
N ALA A 22 -2.59 -12.23 -16.20
CA ALA A 22 -3.86 -12.32 -15.49
C ALA A 22 -5.04 -12.34 -16.48
N PRO A 23 -6.17 -12.99 -16.13
CA PRO A 23 -7.38 -12.88 -16.94
C PRO A 23 -7.87 -11.43 -16.98
N LYS A 24 -8.45 -11.01 -18.11
CA LYS A 24 -8.95 -9.61 -18.26
C LYS A 24 -10.03 -9.24 -17.24
N LYS A 25 -10.76 -10.23 -16.73
CA LYS A 25 -11.83 -10.06 -15.74
C LYS A 25 -11.81 -11.22 -14.75
N LEU A 26 -12.04 -10.89 -13.48
CA LEU A 26 -12.29 -11.85 -12.41
C LEU A 26 -13.71 -11.64 -11.90
N VAL A 27 -14.48 -12.71 -11.69
CA VAL A 27 -15.83 -12.61 -11.10
C VAL A 27 -15.71 -12.83 -9.60
N ILE A 28 -16.04 -11.81 -8.81
CA ILE A 28 -16.09 -11.85 -7.34
C ILE A 28 -17.54 -11.55 -6.95
N ASP A 29 -18.17 -12.44 -6.17
CA ASP A 29 -19.57 -12.32 -5.74
C ASP A 29 -20.55 -12.04 -6.91
N GLY A 30 -20.36 -12.74 -8.03
CA GLY A 30 -21.17 -12.59 -9.24
C GLY A 30 -20.91 -11.29 -10.02
N ARG A 31 -19.91 -10.49 -9.65
CA ARG A 31 -19.60 -9.20 -10.27
C ARG A 31 -18.25 -9.23 -10.97
N PRO A 32 -18.16 -8.73 -12.22
CA PRO A 32 -16.88 -8.68 -12.92
C PRO A 32 -16.03 -7.52 -12.40
N VAL A 33 -14.83 -7.84 -11.92
CA VAL A 33 -13.73 -6.91 -11.65
C VAL A 33 -12.76 -6.95 -12.81
N ARG A 34 -12.42 -5.80 -13.38
CA ARG A 34 -11.42 -5.72 -14.46
C ARG A 34 -10.01 -5.79 -13.89
N LEU A 35 -9.16 -6.60 -14.49
CA LEU A 35 -7.73 -6.61 -14.20
C LEU A 35 -7.03 -5.96 -15.39
N ASP A 36 -6.54 -4.74 -15.20
CA ASP A 36 -5.91 -3.96 -16.27
C ASP A 36 -4.43 -3.75 -15.92
N GLY A 37 -3.55 -4.42 -16.67
CA GLY A 37 -2.10 -4.28 -16.51
C GLY A 37 -1.54 -3.13 -17.35
N TYR A 38 -0.62 -2.35 -16.78
CA TYR A 38 0.07 -1.26 -17.46
C TYR A 38 1.57 -1.29 -17.16
N ARG A 39 2.42 -0.85 -18.09
CA ARG A 39 3.88 -0.82 -17.87
C ARG A 39 4.36 0.34 -16.99
N ILE A 40 3.57 1.41 -16.91
CA ILE A 40 3.91 2.65 -16.20
C ILE A 40 3.46 2.67 -14.74
N GLN A 41 2.79 1.61 -14.27
CA GLN A 41 2.34 1.54 -12.88
C GLN A 41 3.56 1.38 -11.95
N PRO A 42 3.53 1.92 -10.73
CA PRO A 42 4.61 1.71 -9.77
C PRO A 42 4.81 0.23 -9.51
N ILE A 43 6.07 -0.18 -9.44
CA ILE A 43 6.45 -1.53 -9.02
C ILE A 43 6.10 -1.77 -7.55
N ASP A 44 5.94 -3.03 -7.16
CA ASP A 44 5.54 -3.48 -5.83
C ASP A 44 4.24 -2.84 -5.32
N THR A 45 3.34 -2.48 -6.25
CA THR A 45 2.02 -1.93 -5.92
C THR A 45 0.89 -2.57 -6.70
N ILE A 46 -0.28 -2.54 -6.07
CA ILE A 46 -1.56 -2.77 -6.72
C ILE A 46 -2.44 -1.58 -6.43
N GLU A 47 -3.20 -1.15 -7.42
CA GLU A 47 -4.17 -0.09 -7.26
C GLU A 47 -5.59 -0.61 -7.48
N ILE A 48 -6.46 -0.27 -6.53
CA ILE A 48 -7.85 -0.68 -6.52
C ILE A 48 -8.69 0.57 -6.75
N LEU A 49 -9.61 0.47 -7.71
CA LEU A 49 -10.59 1.51 -8.00
C LEU A 49 -12.00 1.01 -7.64
N GLY A 50 -12.69 1.80 -6.81
CA GLY A 50 -14.12 1.68 -6.56
C GLY A 50 -14.95 2.08 -7.78
N LEU A 51 -16.22 1.73 -7.80
CA LEU A 51 -17.19 2.20 -8.79
C LEU A 51 -17.46 3.70 -8.64
N ASP A 52 -17.39 4.21 -7.42
CA ASP A 52 -17.71 5.60 -7.07
C ASP A 52 -16.51 6.54 -7.25
N GLY A 53 -15.39 6.04 -7.78
CA GLY A 53 -14.16 6.80 -8.03
C GLY A 53 -13.14 6.77 -6.90
N ASP A 54 -13.48 6.17 -5.76
CA ASP A 54 -12.52 5.96 -4.66
C ASP A 54 -11.34 5.10 -5.11
N ARG A 55 -10.14 5.47 -4.65
CA ARG A 55 -8.88 4.83 -5.06
C ARG A 55 -8.08 4.44 -3.83
N LEU A 56 -7.49 3.25 -3.89
CA LEU A 56 -6.61 2.73 -2.86
C LEU A 56 -5.42 2.05 -3.49
N THR A 57 -4.23 2.56 -3.18
CA THR A 57 -2.97 1.94 -3.55
C THR A 57 -2.50 1.07 -2.40
N LEU A 58 -2.22 -0.19 -2.71
CA LEU A 58 -1.66 -1.17 -1.79
C LEU A 58 -0.22 -1.47 -2.16
N MET A 59 0.64 -1.53 -1.15
CA MET A 59 1.98 -2.07 -1.29
C MET A 59 1.91 -3.60 -1.30
N VAL A 60 2.69 -4.21 -2.19
CA VAL A 60 2.93 -5.66 -2.27
C VAL A 60 4.29 -5.92 -1.65
N VAL A 61 4.38 -6.91 -0.76
CA VAL A 61 5.67 -7.37 -0.23
C VAL A 61 6.14 -8.54 -1.10
N PRO A 62 7.31 -8.44 -1.76
CA PRO A 62 7.85 -9.55 -2.56
C PRO A 62 8.03 -10.82 -1.71
N THR A 63 7.73 -11.99 -2.30
CA THR A 63 7.87 -13.29 -1.61
C THR A 63 9.31 -13.64 -1.23
N ARG A 64 10.28 -13.01 -1.87
CA ARG A 64 11.72 -13.11 -1.57
C ARG A 64 12.16 -12.27 -0.37
N THR A 65 11.29 -11.40 0.15
CA THR A 65 11.59 -10.57 1.32
C THR A 65 11.66 -11.44 2.57
N GLY A 66 12.70 -11.26 3.39
CA GLY A 66 12.87 -12.02 4.63
C GLY A 66 11.69 -11.77 5.60
N PRO A 67 11.30 -12.76 6.44
CA PRO A 67 10.10 -12.65 7.28
C PRO A 67 10.08 -11.42 8.20
N SER A 68 11.22 -11.06 8.79
CA SER A 68 11.35 -9.88 9.65
C SER A 68 11.18 -8.58 8.86
N ASP A 69 11.81 -8.49 7.68
CA ASP A 69 11.70 -7.30 6.83
C ASP A 69 10.29 -7.15 6.24
N ALA A 70 9.64 -8.27 5.90
CA ALA A 70 8.25 -8.28 5.46
C ALA A 70 7.31 -7.77 6.55
N HIS A 71 7.50 -8.25 7.79
CA HIS A 71 6.72 -7.80 8.94
C HIS A 71 6.89 -6.29 9.18
N ASP A 72 8.13 -5.82 9.21
CA ASP A 72 8.43 -4.40 9.43
C ASP A 72 7.85 -3.50 8.33
N ALA A 73 7.98 -3.91 7.06
CA ALA A 73 7.42 -3.18 5.93
C ALA A 73 5.89 -3.04 6.06
N MET A 74 5.19 -4.12 6.41
CA MET A 74 3.74 -4.08 6.67
C MET A 74 3.37 -3.15 7.82
N MET A 75 4.12 -3.20 8.94
CA MET A 75 3.85 -2.36 10.11
C MET A 75 4.09 -0.87 9.82
N SER A 76 5.11 -0.56 9.03
CA SER A 76 5.39 0.83 8.61
C SER A 76 4.34 1.34 7.63
N ALA A 77 3.91 0.51 6.66
CA ALA A 77 2.84 0.86 5.72
C ALA A 77 1.51 1.13 6.43
N ALA A 78 1.19 0.36 7.48
CA ALA A 78 -0.05 0.54 8.25
C ALA A 78 -0.08 1.84 9.07
N GLN A 79 1.07 2.39 9.46
CA GLN A 79 1.21 3.63 10.22
C GLN A 79 1.36 4.86 9.32
N SER A 80 1.99 4.68 8.15
CA SER A 80 2.10 5.70 7.12
C SER A 80 0.71 6.07 6.61
N LYS A 81 0.25 7.29 6.87
CA LYS A 81 -0.95 7.87 6.22
C LYS A 81 -0.69 8.21 4.74
N GLY A 82 0.06 7.36 4.02
CA GLY A 82 0.46 7.57 2.63
C GLY A 82 1.62 8.55 2.42
N ALA A 83 2.36 8.91 3.48
CA ALA A 83 3.45 9.89 3.42
C ALA A 83 4.81 9.30 3.01
N VAL A 84 4.93 7.96 2.99
CA VAL A 84 6.19 7.24 2.72
C VAL A 84 6.08 6.50 1.39
N SER A 85 7.12 6.58 0.56
CA SER A 85 7.15 5.87 -0.72
C SER A 85 7.27 4.34 -0.52
N VAL A 86 6.78 3.57 -1.49
CA VAL A 86 6.83 2.10 -1.44
C VAL A 86 8.27 1.59 -1.43
N SER A 87 9.14 2.20 -2.24
CA SER A 87 10.58 1.88 -2.23
C SER A 87 11.20 2.10 -0.86
N ASP A 88 10.84 3.19 -0.16
CA ASP A 88 11.36 3.48 1.18
C ASP A 88 10.83 2.50 2.24
N LEU A 89 9.59 2.02 2.08
CA LEU A 89 9.01 1.01 2.96
C LEU A 89 9.72 -0.35 2.82
N LEU A 90 10.07 -0.72 1.58
CA LEU A 90 10.73 -1.98 1.25
C LEU A 90 12.25 -1.95 1.48
N THR A 91 12.88 -0.78 1.41
CA THR A 91 14.35 -0.61 1.53
C THR A 91 14.79 -0.23 2.96
N ALA A 92 13.89 0.25 3.81
CA ALA A 92 14.29 0.70 5.15
C ALA A 92 14.97 -0.43 5.93
N SER A 93 16.08 -0.14 6.62
CA SER A 93 16.59 -1.05 7.64
C SER A 93 15.78 -0.87 8.93
N PRO A 94 15.72 -1.87 9.83
CA PRO A 94 14.97 -1.77 11.10
C PRO A 94 15.31 -0.52 11.92
N ARG A 95 16.56 -0.05 11.88
CA ARG A 95 17.03 1.15 12.61
C ARG A 95 16.49 2.46 12.01
N GLU A 96 16.37 2.54 10.70
CA GLU A 96 15.86 3.73 10.02
C GLU A 96 14.34 3.83 10.17
N ARG A 97 13.65 2.68 10.29
CA ARG A 97 12.23 2.59 10.64
C ARG A 97 11.96 3.07 12.07
N GLU A 98 12.76 2.63 13.04
CA GLU A 98 12.64 3.06 14.44
C GLU A 98 12.82 4.58 14.59
N ARG A 99 13.83 5.15 13.93
CA ARG A 99 14.07 6.61 13.95
C ARG A 99 12.88 7.40 13.40
N ARG A 100 12.25 6.91 12.33
CA ARG A 100 11.07 7.56 11.72
C ARG A 100 9.82 7.43 12.59
N ASN A 101 9.62 6.28 13.23
CA ASN A 101 8.52 6.08 14.18
C ASN A 101 8.67 7.00 15.40
N LEU A 102 9.89 7.09 15.97
CA LEU A 102 10.19 8.00 17.07
C LEU A 102 9.99 9.47 16.68
N ALA A 103 10.35 9.86 15.46
CA ALA A 103 10.13 11.22 14.96
C ALA A 103 8.63 11.54 14.79
N ALA A 104 7.84 10.59 14.29
CA ALA A 104 6.39 10.76 14.15
C ALA A 104 5.68 10.84 15.52
N THR A 105 6.10 10.04 16.50
CA THR A 105 5.57 10.11 17.89
C THR A 105 6.01 11.38 18.61
N ALA A 106 7.22 11.87 18.36
CA ALA A 106 7.70 13.13 18.93
C ALA A 106 6.93 14.34 18.38
N LEU A 107 6.55 14.31 17.09
CA LEU A 107 5.73 15.35 16.48
C LEU A 107 4.31 15.36 17.04
N ASP A 108 3.67 14.20 17.18
CA ASP A 108 2.33 14.04 17.78
C ASP A 108 2.30 14.54 19.25
N ARG A 109 3.38 14.27 20.01
CA ARG A 109 3.57 14.82 21.36
C ARG A 109 3.73 16.34 21.34
N TRP A 110 4.55 16.87 20.44
CA TRP A 110 4.79 18.32 20.34
C TRP A 110 3.53 19.09 19.92
N GLU A 111 2.70 18.52 19.02
CA GLU A 111 1.40 19.07 18.65
C GLU A 111 0.38 19.00 19.80
N SER A 112 0.48 18.00 20.68
CA SER A 112 -0.37 17.89 21.88
C SER A 112 0.09 18.76 23.06
N GLU A 113 1.35 19.19 23.09
CA GLU A 113 1.94 20.00 24.17
C GLU A 113 2.09 21.49 23.80
N GLY A 114 2.08 21.83 22.51
CA GLY A 114 2.39 23.16 22.00
C GLY A 114 1.16 23.96 21.53
N GLY A 115 0.43 24.51 22.49
CA GLY A 115 -0.61 25.51 22.24
C GLY A 115 -0.56 26.65 23.25
N THR A 116 0.36 27.61 23.05
CA THR A 116 0.24 29.03 23.44
C THR A 116 1.09 29.89 22.53
#